data_AF-A0A231RI36-F1
#
_entry.id   AF-A0A231RI36-F1
#
_cell.length_a   1.000
_cell.length_b   1.000
_cell.length_c   1.000
_cell.angle_alpha   90.00
_cell.angle_beta   90.00
_cell.angle_gamma   90.00
#
_symmetry.space_group_name_H-M   'P 1'
#
loop_
_entity.id
_entity.type
_entity.pdbx_description
1 polymer ?
#
loop_
_entity_poly.entity_id
_entity_poly.type
_entity_poly.pdbx_seq_one_letter_code
_entity_poly.pdbx_strand_id
1 'polypeptide(L)'
;MEFPSWFQNAIQERLDDVSARIQFHPDLNKHRAEEKNAFEALFARVDTTQCPEFMEWEDKHHYCRALENEKLYLQGMRDGAKLAIALMSDPFAIPTEQRGKAN
;
A
#
# COMPACT_ATOMS: atom_id res chain seq x y z
N MET A 1 -9.76 22.78 3.19
CA MET A 1 -8.67 23.02 4.15
C MET A 1 -7.44 22.41 3.51
N GLU A 2 -6.43 23.21 3.17
CA GLU A 2 -5.24 22.67 2.51
C GLU A 2 -4.25 22.17 3.56
N PHE A 3 -3.76 20.95 3.39
CA PHE A 3 -2.69 20.44 4.24
C PHE A 3 -1.35 21.06 3.83
N PRO A 4 -0.44 21.35 4.78
CA PRO A 4 0.90 21.79 4.44
C PRO A 4 1.60 20.81 3.51
N SER A 5 2.42 21.32 2.59
CA SER A 5 3.16 20.48 1.61
C SER A 5 4.03 19.42 2.28
N TRP A 6 4.66 19.74 3.42
CA TRP A 6 5.45 18.77 4.19
C TRP A 6 4.62 17.57 4.64
N PHE A 7 3.35 17.79 5.00
CA PHE A 7 2.46 16.73 5.45
C PHE A 7 2.01 15.87 4.27
N GLN A 8 1.65 16.50 3.16
CA GLN A 8 1.30 15.77 1.93
C GLN A 8 2.46 14.89 1.45
N ASN A 9 3.69 15.43 1.45
CA ASN A 9 4.89 14.69 1.09
C ASN A 9 5.14 13.51 2.02
N ALA A 10 5.02 13.70 3.34
CA ALA A 10 5.20 12.61 4.31
C ALA A 10 4.17 11.48 4.13
N ILE A 11 2.92 11.82 3.79
CA ILE A 11 1.89 10.83 3.47
C ILE A 11 2.22 10.10 2.17
N GLN A 12 2.67 10.82 1.14
CA GLN A 12 3.05 10.22 -0.14
C GLN A 12 4.25 9.28 0.01
N GLU A 13 5.31 9.71 0.69
CA GLU A 13 6.50 8.88 0.97
C GLU A 13 6.11 7.59 1.72
N ARG A 14 5.21 7.70 2.72
CA ARG A 14 4.70 6.53 3.42
C ARG A 14 3.93 5.58 2.49
N LEU A 15 3.10 6.13 1.61
CA LEU A 15 2.35 5.33 0.64
C LEU A 15 3.28 4.61 -0.34
N ASP A 16 4.31 5.29 -0.84
CA ASP A 16 5.29 4.74 -1.77
C ASP A 16 6.09 3.60 -1.11
N ASP A 17 6.54 3.81 0.14
CA ASP A 17 7.24 2.81 0.94
C ASP A 17 6.41 1.55 1.17
N VAL A 18 5.13 1.73 1.54
CA VAL A 18 4.21 0.60 1.77
C VAL A 18 3.92 -0.13 0.47
N SER A 19 3.70 0.61 -0.61
CA SER A 19 3.49 0.05 -1.95
C SER A 19 4.68 -0.80 -2.39
N ALA A 20 5.90 -0.30 -2.23
CA ALA A 20 7.12 -1.03 -2.55
C ALA A 20 7.25 -2.31 -1.71
N ARG A 21 6.97 -2.25 -0.40
CA ARG A 21 7.04 -3.43 0.47
C ARG A 21 6.00 -4.49 0.12
N ILE A 22 4.78 -4.07 -0.21
CA ILE A 22 3.72 -4.98 -0.66
C ILE A 22 4.12 -5.60 -2.00
N GLN A 23 4.73 -4.81 -2.90
CA GLN A 23 5.21 -5.31 -4.17
C GLN A 23 6.22 -6.45 -4.02
N PHE A 24 7.06 -6.48 -2.99
CA PHE A 24 8.03 -7.57 -2.78
C PHE A 24 7.60 -8.57 -1.69
N HIS A 25 6.32 -8.57 -1.30
CA HIS A 25 5.86 -9.38 -0.20
C HIS A 25 5.89 -10.89 -0.53
N PRO A 26 6.51 -11.76 0.30
CA PRO A 26 6.65 -13.19 0.03
C PRO A 26 5.35 -13.91 -0.29
N ASP A 27 4.28 -13.65 0.46
CA ASP A 27 2.97 -14.27 0.21
C ASP A 27 2.39 -13.99 -1.18
N LEU A 28 2.73 -12.84 -1.78
CA LEU A 28 2.24 -12.46 -3.11
C LEU A 28 3.11 -13.03 -4.22
N ASN A 29 4.35 -13.44 -3.93
CA ASN A 29 5.26 -14.01 -4.93
C ASN A 29 4.69 -15.29 -5.55
N LYS A 30 3.98 -16.11 -4.77
CA LYS A 30 3.35 -17.33 -5.28
C LYS A 30 2.27 -16.99 -6.33
N HIS A 31 1.36 -16.09 -6.00
CA HIS A 31 0.27 -15.69 -6.89
C HIS A 31 0.78 -14.98 -8.14
N ARG A 32 1.83 -14.16 -8.01
CA ARG A 32 2.51 -13.54 -9.16
C ARG A 32 3.21 -14.54 -10.06
N ALA A 33 3.82 -15.58 -9.49
CA ALA A 33 4.39 -16.66 -10.29
C ALA A 33 3.30 -17.40 -11.07
N GLU A 34 2.15 -17.65 -10.44
CA GLU A 34 0.99 -18.26 -11.09
C GLU A 34 0.42 -17.37 -12.22
N GLU A 35 0.29 -16.06 -11.98
CA GLU A 35 -0.11 -15.06 -12.98
C GLU A 35 0.89 -15.02 -14.15
N LYS A 36 2.18 -14.94 -13.87
CA LYS A 36 3.24 -14.90 -14.89
C LYS A 36 3.23 -16.17 -15.74
N ASN A 37 3.08 -17.33 -15.12
CA ASN A 37 2.99 -18.60 -15.85
C ASN A 37 1.75 -18.64 -16.76
N ALA A 38 0.61 -18.11 -16.30
CA ALA A 38 -0.60 -18.02 -17.12
C ALA A 38 -0.42 -17.04 -18.29
N PHE A 39 0.27 -15.92 -18.07
CA PHE A 39 0.64 -14.98 -19.13
C PHE A 39 1.54 -15.62 -20.17
N GLU A 40 2.59 -16.34 -19.76
CA GLU A 40 3.49 -17.05 -20.69
C GLU A 40 2.74 -18.13 -21.50
N ALA A 41 1.79 -18.84 -20.87
CA ALA A 41 0.95 -19.82 -21.55
C ALA A 41 0.05 -19.19 -22.63
N LEU A 42 -0.41 -17.96 -22.41
CA LEU A 42 -1.24 -17.21 -23.36
C LEU A 42 -0.55 -16.99 -24.71
N PHE A 43 0.75 -16.68 -24.69
CA PHE A 43 1.53 -16.40 -25.91
C PHE A 43 2.15 -17.65 -26.56
N ALA A 44 2.13 -18.79 -25.87
CA ALA A 44 2.61 -20.05 -26.41
C ALA A 44 1.66 -20.66 -27.45
N ARG A 45 0.42 -20.16 -27.56
CA ARG A 45 -0.59 -20.65 -28.51
C ARG A 45 -0.97 -19.58 -29.53
N VAL A 46 -0.94 -19.97 -30.81
CA VAL A 46 -1.05 -19.08 -31.99
C VAL A 46 -2.47 -18.53 -32.22
N ASP A 47 -3.49 -19.03 -31.54
CA ASP A 47 -4.89 -18.63 -31.79
C ASP A 47 -5.49 -17.88 -30.59
N THR A 48 -5.26 -16.57 -30.57
CA THR A 48 -5.67 -15.64 -29.51
C THR A 48 -7.17 -15.31 -29.51
N THR A 49 -7.97 -15.91 -30.39
CA THR A 49 -9.36 -15.46 -30.61
C THR A 49 -10.39 -16.08 -29.66
N GLN A 50 -10.11 -17.24 -29.04
CA GLN A 50 -10.88 -17.84 -27.94
C GLN A 50 -9.97 -18.72 -27.07
N CYS A 51 -9.17 -18.13 -26.18
CA CYS A 51 -8.26 -18.89 -25.32
C CYS A 51 -8.79 -18.96 -23.88
N PRO A 52 -9.18 -20.14 -23.37
CA PRO A 52 -9.38 -20.39 -21.94
C PRO A 52 -8.22 -19.89 -21.07
N GLU A 53 -7.02 -19.90 -21.61
CA GLU A 53 -5.79 -19.37 -21.00
C GLU A 53 -5.87 -17.85 -20.74
N PHE A 54 -6.63 -17.10 -21.57
CA PHE A 54 -6.88 -15.67 -21.31
C PHE A 54 -7.77 -15.48 -20.08
N MET A 55 -8.86 -16.26 -19.95
CA MET A 55 -9.71 -16.19 -18.77
C MET A 55 -8.96 -16.59 -17.50
N GLU A 56 -8.10 -17.61 -17.58
CA GLU A 56 -7.29 -18.05 -16.45
C GLU A 56 -6.23 -17.00 -16.06
N TRP A 57 -5.59 -16.36 -17.03
CA TRP A 57 -4.68 -15.25 -16.75
C TRP A 57 -5.41 -14.04 -16.17
N GLU A 58 -6.55 -13.65 -16.74
CA GLU A 58 -7.36 -12.51 -16.30
C GLU A 58 -7.81 -12.70 -14.84
N ASP A 59 -8.31 -13.89 -14.49
CA ASP A 59 -8.71 -14.23 -13.12
C ASP A 59 -7.53 -14.11 -12.15
N LYS A 60 -6.38 -14.72 -12.49
CA LYS A 60 -5.16 -14.65 -11.67
C LYS A 60 -4.63 -13.23 -11.53
N HIS A 61 -4.66 -12.43 -12.61
CA HIS A 61 -4.23 -11.04 -12.60
C HIS A 61 -5.11 -10.20 -11.67
N HIS A 62 -6.43 -10.31 -11.80
CA HIS A 62 -7.37 -9.59 -10.95
C HIS A 62 -7.27 -10.03 -9.48
N TYR A 63 -7.10 -11.32 -9.23
CA TYR A 63 -6.91 -11.83 -7.88
C TYR A 63 -5.62 -11.28 -7.24
N CYS A 64 -4.49 -11.29 -7.96
CA CYS A 64 -3.24 -10.70 -7.47
C CYS A 64 -3.42 -9.21 -7.14
N ARG A 65 -4.05 -8.44 -8.03
CA ARG A 65 -4.32 -7.02 -7.80
C ARG A 65 -5.25 -6.78 -6.61
N ALA A 66 -6.27 -7.62 -6.44
CA ALA A 66 -7.20 -7.52 -5.33
C ALA A 66 -6.48 -7.71 -3.99
N LEU A 67 -5.60 -8.71 -3.89
CA LEU A 67 -4.78 -8.94 -2.69
C LEU A 67 -3.84 -7.78 -2.38
N GLU A 68 -3.19 -7.20 -3.40
CA GLU A 68 -2.34 -6.01 -3.23
C GLU A 68 -3.13 -4.82 -2.70
N ASN A 69 -4.30 -4.55 -3.28
CA ASN A 69 -5.19 -3.47 -2.87
C ASN A 69 -5.71 -3.68 -1.44
N GLU A 70 -6.06 -4.91 -1.07
CA GLU A 70 -6.49 -5.24 0.29
C GLU A 70 -5.37 -4.98 1.31
N LYS A 71 -4.14 -5.43 1.02
CA LYS A 71 -2.98 -5.19 1.89
C LYS A 71 -2.71 -3.69 2.03
N LEU A 72 -2.81 -2.92 0.93
CA LEU A 72 -2.66 -1.46 0.94
C LEU A 72 -3.74 -0.81 1.82
N TYR A 73 -5.00 -1.21 1.64
CA TYR A 73 -6.13 -0.69 2.42
C TYR A 73 -5.96 -0.94 3.92
N LEU A 74 -5.64 -2.18 4.31
CA LEU A 74 -5.45 -2.53 5.72
C LEU A 74 -4.29 -1.76 6.35
N GLN A 75 -3.19 -1.58 5.62
CA GLN A 75 -2.05 -0.81 6.10
C GLN A 75 -2.39 0.68 6.22
N GLY A 76 -3.09 1.25 5.24
CA GLY A 76 -3.59 2.62 5.28
C GLY A 76 -4.53 2.88 6.46
N MET A 77 -5.46 1.96 6.73
CA MET A 77 -6.34 2.02 7.90
C MET A 77 -5.57 2.02 9.22
N ARG A 78 -4.53 1.18 9.35
CA ARG A 78 -3.67 1.15 10.54
C ARG A 78 -2.88 2.44 10.72
N ASP A 79 -2.33 2.98 9.64
CA ASP A 79 -1.54 4.21 9.68
C ASP A 79 -2.42 5.42 9.99
N GLY A 80 -3.61 5.50 9.40
CA GLY A 80 -4.62 6.51 9.71
C GLY A 80 -5.09 6.45 11.16
N ALA A 81 -5.35 5.26 11.70
CA ALA A 81 -5.73 5.10 13.11
C ALA A 81 -4.60 5.55 14.06
N LYS A 82 -3.34 5.20 13.77
CA LYS A 82 -2.18 5.66 14.55
C LYS A 82 -2.03 7.17 14.51
N LEU A 83 -2.18 7.77 13.33
CA LEU A 83 -2.12 9.22 13.16
C LEU A 83 -3.24 9.91 13.95
N ALA A 84 -4.48 9.43 13.86
CA ALA A 84 -5.60 9.97 14.61
C ALA A 84 -5.37 9.86 16.12
N ILE A 85 -4.89 8.71 16.62
CA ILE A 85 -4.55 8.53 18.03
C ILE A 85 -3.46 9.52 18.46
N ALA A 86 -2.39 9.67 17.68
CA ALA A 86 -1.31 10.61 17.99
C ALA A 86 -1.82 12.06 18.08
N LEU A 87 -2.65 12.49 17.13
CA LEU A 87 -3.24 13.82 17.13
C LEU A 87 -4.24 14.05 18.27
N MET A 88 -5.00 13.03 18.65
CA MET A 88 -5.95 13.11 19.78
C MET A 88 -5.26 13.03 21.15
N SER A 89 -4.12 12.35 21.23
CA SER A 89 -3.37 12.17 22.48
C SER A 89 -2.44 13.34 22.79
N ASP A 90 -2.17 14.23 21.84
CA ASP A 90 -1.30 15.39 22.01
C ASP A 90 -2.00 16.71 21.64
N PRO A 91 -2.48 17.48 22.61
CA PRO A 91 -3.01 18.82 22.35
C PRO A 91 -1.97 19.92 22.65
N PHE A 92 -0.68 19.76 22.29
CA PHE A 92 0.45 20.66 22.57
C PHE A 92 1.18 20.42 23.92
N ALA A 93 1.84 19.28 24.08
CA ALA A 93 2.82 19.10 25.18
C ALA A 93 4.07 19.99 24.99
N ILE A 94 3.96 21.29 25.27
CA ILE A 94 5.11 22.15 25.58
C ILE A 94 5.46 21.89 27.05
N PRO A 95 6.69 21.45 27.39
CA PRO A 95 7.11 21.40 28.78
C PRO A 95 7.18 22.84 29.32
N THR A 96 6.22 23.23 30.16
CA THR A 96 6.37 24.41 31.01
C THR A 96 7.36 24.09 32.12
N GLU A 97 8.65 24.15 31.82
CA GLU A 97 9.65 24.44 32.84
C GLU A 97 10.65 25.46 32.30
N GLN A 98 10.99 26.42 33.18
CA GLN A 98 12.07 27.42 33.06
C GLN A 98 11.66 28.81 32.53
N ARG A 99 10.56 29.39 33.05
CA ARG A 99 10.47 30.86 33.23
C ARG A 99 10.03 31.17 34.64
N GLY A 100 10.98 31.26 35.56
CA GLY A 100 10.66 31.62 36.95
C GLY A 100 11.78 31.51 37.97
N LYS A 101 13.05 31.79 37.62
CA LYS A 101 14.08 32.26 38.56
C LYS A 101 15.10 33.12 37.81
N ALA A 102 14.76 34.37 37.60
CA ALA A 102 15.75 35.42 37.38
C ALA A 102 15.27 36.66 38.13
N ASN A 103 16.03 36.97 39.18
CA ASN A 103 16.02 38.13 40.06
C ASN A 103 14.84 38.31 41.01
#